data_AF-A0A349DGA9-F1
#
_entry.id   AF-A0A349DGA9-F1
#
_cell.length_a   1.000
_cell.length_b   1.000
_cell.length_c   1.000
_cell.angle_alpha   90.00
_cell.angle_beta   90.00
_cell.angle_gamma   90.00
#
_symmetry.space_group_name_H-M   'P 1'
#
loop_
_entity.id
_entity.type
_entity.pdbx_description
1 polymer ?
#
loop_
_entity_poly.entity_id
_entity_poly.type
_entity_poly.pdbx_seq_one_letter_code
_entity_poly.pdbx_strand_id
1 'polypeptide(L)'
;MNSLKEERKKRMNVYSWSSASFITYVKLKPNQSGLALEQKLDKLTQTYINPAGKAYGITAELKLRPLLDIRLYAMYVGEKVAGNSQYIYILLAITFLVLLIAIINYMNLATARSVNRAKEVGIRKVVGSHRSQLIVQFLTESFLLVLLASVVGLVLAEVALPFFNKVASKSLSIKDLATTQNIIYCSLLLLIVALLSGSYPAFVLSSFNPILVLKGKFGHNNKGVFLRKGLVVVQFSISIMLIIGTWSVYRQLSYVMSKDVGYDRDQLLVLEINDKKVRRDIKVFKNRLRQNPNILNVSSASFIPVYAPHYAKNPYAFEHSQGHKRIGALYGPVDEDYIPTLGLKLLAGRNFTQQTDKTQGVIINETLMKKMGWKLNASDSKLNPIGKKVASRFNKSGNPDFKLKVIGVVKDFHAKSLHETIEPVVLRYGWASWFAVARVRPKNMGKTMRFIEQEWQKIDPIHPFRTFFVDEEFGRQYADDQKRGTIFFAFSILAIFIACLGLFGLVSFVVRQRHKEIGIRKVLGASVQSILQLISKDFIKLVLIANLLAFPLAYYTVKQWLQNFAYQTSISVLIFVLSGLIALIIALLTISTQALRATRINPAEVLKDE
;
A
#
# COMPACT_ATOMS: atom_id res chain seq x y z
N MET A 1 -9.84 49.41 -17.34
CA MET A 1 -9.44 48.09 -16.79
C MET A 1 -8.24 48.17 -15.80
N ASN A 2 -8.09 49.25 -15.01
CA ASN A 2 -6.94 49.46 -14.10
C ASN A 2 -7.30 49.74 -12.63
N SER A 3 -8.57 49.92 -12.24
CA SER A 3 -8.96 50.18 -10.84
C SER A 3 -9.17 48.93 -9.98
N LEU A 4 -9.33 47.75 -10.59
CA LEU A 4 -9.58 46.48 -9.89
C LEU A 4 -8.32 45.80 -9.30
N LYS A 5 -7.12 46.37 -9.50
CA LYS A 5 -5.86 45.75 -9.06
C LYS A 5 -5.54 46.05 -7.59
N GLU A 6 -5.64 47.30 -7.12
CA GLU A 6 -5.13 47.68 -5.79
C GLU A 6 -5.97 47.15 -4.60
N GLU A 7 -7.30 47.18 -4.68
CA GLU A 7 -8.14 46.61 -3.62
C GLU A 7 -8.03 45.08 -3.54
N ARG A 8 -7.93 44.39 -4.69
CA ARG A 8 -7.75 42.94 -4.74
C ARG A 8 -6.35 42.54 -4.26
N LYS A 9 -5.33 43.35 -4.58
CA LYS A 9 -3.95 43.23 -4.06
C LYS A 9 -3.89 43.35 -2.53
N LYS A 10 -4.58 44.32 -1.94
CA LYS A 10 -4.67 44.47 -0.46
C LYS A 10 -5.45 43.33 0.21
N ARG A 11 -6.52 42.83 -0.41
CA ARG A 11 -7.38 41.78 0.18
C ARG A 11 -6.75 40.38 0.22
N MET A 12 -5.79 40.08 -0.66
CA MET A 12 -5.26 38.71 -0.80
C MET A 12 -3.88 38.48 -0.16
N ASN A 13 -3.22 39.49 0.42
CA ASN A 13 -1.93 39.33 1.11
C ASN A 13 -0.85 38.55 0.30
N VAL A 14 -0.90 38.61 -1.03
CA VAL A 14 -0.03 37.81 -1.95
C VAL A 14 1.41 38.35 -2.01
N TYR A 15 1.73 39.40 -1.24
CA TYR A 15 3.07 40.02 -1.19
C TYR A 15 4.07 39.29 -0.29
N SER A 16 3.65 38.22 0.39
CA SER A 16 4.58 37.42 1.17
C SER A 16 5.11 36.26 0.35
N TRP A 17 6.43 36.15 0.29
CA TRP A 17 7.15 34.97 -0.21
C TRP A 17 6.71 33.65 0.45
N SER A 18 6.04 33.73 1.61
CA SER A 18 5.51 32.57 2.35
C SER A 18 4.10 32.11 1.90
N SER A 19 3.46 32.79 0.95
CA SER A 19 2.11 32.43 0.49
C SER A 19 2.14 31.31 -0.56
N ALA A 20 1.77 30.09 -0.16
CA ALA A 20 1.77 28.90 -1.03
C ALA A 20 0.35 28.37 -1.31
N SER A 21 -0.47 29.14 -2.04
CA SER A 21 -1.89 28.80 -2.26
C SER A 21 -2.23 28.26 -3.65
N PHE A 22 -1.25 28.15 -4.56
CA PHE A 22 -1.52 27.80 -5.96
C PHE A 22 -0.53 26.77 -6.49
N ILE A 23 -1.07 25.81 -7.24
CA ILE A 23 -0.27 24.91 -8.07
C ILE A 23 0.35 25.75 -9.19
N THR A 24 1.66 25.64 -9.35
CA THR A 24 2.43 26.46 -10.30
C THR A 24 3.15 25.57 -11.29
N TYR A 25 2.84 25.73 -12.58
CA TYR A 25 3.53 25.07 -13.67
C TYR A 25 4.53 26.03 -14.29
N VAL A 26 5.76 25.56 -14.54
CA VAL A 26 6.82 26.37 -15.15
C VAL A 26 7.32 25.67 -16.41
N LYS A 27 7.36 26.40 -17.53
CA LYS A 27 7.95 25.93 -18.79
C LYS A 27 9.34 26.54 -18.94
N LEU A 28 10.36 25.69 -19.02
CA LEU A 28 11.74 26.12 -19.25
C LEU A 28 11.96 26.49 -20.72
N LYS A 29 12.89 27.40 -20.98
CA LYS A 29 13.37 27.66 -22.35
C LYS A 29 14.10 26.43 -22.89
N PRO A 30 14.15 26.22 -24.23
CA PRO A 30 14.94 25.15 -24.82
C PRO A 30 16.39 25.17 -24.31
N ASN A 31 16.98 23.99 -24.08
CA ASN A 31 18.36 23.78 -23.61
C ASN A 31 18.72 24.37 -22.22
N GLN A 32 17.74 24.75 -21.40
CA GLN A 32 17.99 25.14 -20.00
C GLN A 32 17.87 23.93 -19.06
N SER A 33 18.85 23.75 -18.18
CA SER A 33 18.82 22.69 -17.17
C SER A 33 17.83 23.01 -16.05
N GLY A 34 16.94 22.07 -15.74
CA GLY A 34 16.06 22.16 -14.58
C GLY A 34 16.84 22.27 -13.26
N LEU A 35 17.96 21.57 -13.15
CA LEU A 35 18.83 21.57 -11.96
C LEU A 35 19.39 22.98 -11.67
N ALA A 36 19.73 23.73 -12.71
CA ALA A 36 20.21 25.10 -12.56
C ALA A 36 19.12 26.06 -12.07
N LEU A 37 17.85 25.81 -12.42
CA LEU A 37 16.73 26.55 -11.84
C LEU A 37 16.45 26.11 -10.41
N GLU A 38 16.52 24.81 -10.09
CA GLU A 38 16.39 24.31 -8.71
C GLU A 38 17.38 24.97 -7.76
N GLN A 39 18.66 25.08 -8.13
CA GLN A 39 19.66 25.77 -7.31
C GLN A 39 19.30 27.25 -7.04
N LYS A 40 18.70 27.93 -8.03
CA LYS A 40 18.22 29.30 -7.87
C LYS A 40 16.97 29.35 -6.97
N LEU A 41 16.08 28.38 -7.09
CA LEU A 41 14.90 28.23 -6.23
C LEU A 41 15.30 27.90 -4.78
N ASP A 42 16.32 27.09 -4.57
CA ASP A 42 16.87 26.80 -3.24
C ASP A 42 17.42 28.06 -2.60
N LYS A 43 18.21 28.84 -3.35
CA LYS A 43 18.71 30.15 -2.88
C LYS A 43 17.56 31.10 -2.56
N LEU A 44 16.55 31.19 -3.43
CA LEU A 44 15.35 32.01 -3.20
C LEU A 44 14.62 31.58 -1.93
N THR A 45 14.45 30.27 -1.74
CA THR A 45 13.77 29.69 -0.59
C THR A 45 14.55 29.96 0.70
N GLN A 46 15.87 29.83 0.67
CA GLN A 46 16.74 30.13 1.81
C GLN A 46 16.80 31.63 2.16
N THR A 47 16.73 32.51 1.17
CA THR A 47 16.83 33.97 1.39
C THR A 47 15.49 34.59 1.77
N TYR A 48 14.38 34.15 1.19
CA TYR A 48 13.09 34.86 1.30
C TYR A 48 11.98 34.06 2.00
N ILE A 49 12.00 32.73 1.98
CA ILE A 49 10.91 31.89 2.50
C ILE A 49 11.26 31.33 3.88
N ASN A 50 12.39 30.63 3.99
CA ASN A 50 12.82 29.92 5.19
C ASN A 50 13.19 30.83 6.38
N PRO A 51 13.72 32.05 6.23
CA PRO A 51 13.98 32.91 7.38
C PRO A 51 12.69 33.24 8.15
N ALA A 52 11.60 33.48 7.43
CA ALA A 52 10.28 33.69 8.04
C ALA A 52 9.72 32.40 8.64
N GLY A 53 9.87 31.26 7.96
CA GLY A 53 9.33 29.96 8.39
C GLY A 53 10.07 29.34 9.59
N LYS A 54 11.41 29.43 9.64
CA LYS A 54 12.25 28.83 10.70
C LYS A 54 11.85 29.29 12.09
N ALA A 55 11.45 30.55 12.22
CA ALA A 55 10.93 31.09 13.47
C ALA A 55 9.71 30.30 14.00
N TYR A 56 8.94 29.64 13.12
CA TYR A 56 7.76 28.83 13.46
C TYR A 56 8.01 27.31 13.38
N GLY A 57 9.25 26.89 13.15
CA GLY A 57 9.59 25.49 12.89
C GLY A 57 9.05 24.97 11.55
N ILE A 58 8.89 25.86 10.56
CA ILE A 58 8.43 25.53 9.20
C ILE A 58 9.58 25.78 8.23
N THR A 59 9.93 24.78 7.42
CA THR A 59 10.88 24.92 6.32
C THR A 59 10.18 24.51 5.03
N ALA A 60 10.36 25.33 3.99
CA ALA A 60 9.91 25.03 2.65
C ALA A 60 11.09 24.60 1.80
N GLU A 61 10.83 23.73 0.83
CA GLU A 61 11.73 23.38 -0.27
C GLU A 61 10.93 23.49 -1.57
N LEU A 62 11.49 24.20 -2.55
CA LEU A 62 10.90 24.33 -3.88
C LEU A 62 11.70 23.46 -4.85
N LYS A 63 11.25 22.22 -5.03
CA LYS A 63 11.84 21.27 -5.98
C LYS A 63 11.04 21.24 -7.28
N LEU A 64 11.75 21.22 -8.40
CA LEU A 64 11.12 21.03 -9.70
C LEU A 64 10.87 19.54 -9.90
N ARG A 65 9.73 19.22 -10.49
CA ARG A 65 9.43 17.87 -10.95
C ARG A 65 9.01 17.94 -12.40
N PRO A 66 9.56 17.08 -13.28
CA PRO A 66 9.09 16.97 -14.64
C PRO A 66 7.57 16.73 -14.66
N LEU A 67 6.86 17.40 -15.55
CA LEU A 67 5.40 17.27 -15.63
C LEU A 67 4.97 15.82 -15.90
N LEU A 68 5.76 15.04 -16.61
CA LEU A 68 5.45 13.63 -16.91
C LEU A 68 5.55 12.72 -15.67
N ASP A 69 6.32 13.14 -14.66
CA ASP A 69 6.56 12.37 -13.43
C ASP A 69 5.43 12.47 -12.41
N ILE A 70 4.51 13.45 -12.57
CA ILE A 70 3.37 13.65 -11.66
C ILE A 70 2.48 12.40 -11.55
N ARG A 71 2.52 11.49 -12.51
CA ARG A 71 1.73 10.25 -12.51
C ARG A 71 2.30 9.17 -11.59
N LEU A 72 3.61 9.20 -11.33
CA LEU A 72 4.36 8.15 -10.63
C LEU A 72 4.77 8.58 -9.23
N TYR A 73 5.07 9.86 -9.05
CA TYR A 73 5.53 10.40 -7.78
C TYR A 73 4.42 11.21 -7.14
N ALA A 74 4.10 10.87 -5.89
CA ALA A 74 3.11 11.54 -5.07
C ALA A 74 3.36 13.05 -5.06
N MET A 75 2.63 13.77 -5.89
CA MET A 75 2.51 15.21 -5.86
C MET A 75 1.04 15.53 -5.63
N TYR A 76 0.78 16.45 -4.70
CA TYR A 76 -0.55 17.00 -4.52
C TYR A 76 -0.90 17.86 -5.72
N VAL A 77 -1.63 17.29 -6.68
CA VAL A 77 -2.20 18.01 -7.81
C VAL A 77 -3.70 18.12 -7.57
N GLY A 78 -4.13 19.22 -6.95
CA GLY A 78 -5.53 19.45 -6.60
C GLY A 78 -5.95 18.60 -5.39
N GLU A 79 -7.07 17.87 -5.53
CA GLU A 79 -7.69 17.05 -4.48
C GLU A 79 -7.18 15.60 -4.43
N LYS A 80 -6.24 15.20 -5.30
CA LYS A 80 -5.75 13.82 -5.36
C LYS A 80 -4.22 13.74 -5.31
N VAL A 81 -3.73 12.81 -4.49
CA VAL A 81 -2.34 12.36 -4.54
C VAL A 81 -2.20 11.48 -5.78
N ALA A 82 -1.36 11.91 -6.72
CA ALA A 82 -1.13 11.14 -7.94
C ALA A 82 -0.01 10.10 -7.75
N GLY A 83 -0.37 8.82 -7.81
CA GLY A 83 0.56 7.69 -7.97
C GLY A 83 1.46 7.36 -6.77
N ASN A 84 1.90 6.10 -6.71
CA ASN A 84 2.98 5.68 -5.81
C ASN A 84 3.90 4.71 -6.58
N SER A 85 5.09 5.18 -6.95
CA SER A 85 6.07 4.40 -7.71
C SER A 85 6.53 3.15 -6.95
N GLN A 86 6.61 3.20 -5.62
CA GLN A 86 6.96 2.04 -4.79
C GLN A 86 5.98 0.88 -5.03
N TYR A 87 4.70 1.17 -5.23
CA TYR A 87 3.71 0.14 -5.52
C TYR A 87 3.92 -0.52 -6.87
N ILE A 88 4.30 0.24 -7.90
CA ILE A 88 4.61 -0.31 -9.23
C ILE A 88 5.83 -1.23 -9.13
N TYR A 89 6.86 -0.84 -8.39
CA TYR A 89 8.03 -1.70 -8.15
C TYR A 89 7.67 -2.95 -7.36
N ILE A 90 6.79 -2.87 -6.36
CA ILE A 90 6.33 -4.06 -5.63
C ILE A 90 5.54 -5.00 -6.57
N LEU A 91 4.61 -4.48 -7.39
CA LEU A 91 3.88 -5.30 -8.36
C LEU A 91 4.81 -5.94 -9.38
N LEU A 92 5.80 -5.20 -9.89
CA LEU A 92 6.78 -5.71 -10.83
C LEU A 92 7.64 -6.80 -10.18
N ALA A 93 8.08 -6.59 -8.93
CA ALA A 93 8.82 -7.59 -8.16
C ALA A 93 7.98 -8.86 -7.95
N ILE A 94 6.72 -8.75 -7.53
CA ILE A 94 5.83 -9.90 -7.34
C ILE A 94 5.61 -10.63 -8.67
N THR A 95 5.33 -9.91 -9.75
CA THR A 95 5.13 -10.50 -11.09
C THR A 95 6.38 -11.26 -11.55
N PHE A 96 7.55 -10.66 -11.37
CA PHE A 96 8.84 -11.30 -11.65
C PHE A 96 9.07 -12.55 -10.80
N LEU A 97 8.80 -12.48 -9.49
CA LEU A 97 8.96 -13.61 -8.58
C LEU A 97 8.01 -14.77 -8.90
N VAL A 98 6.76 -14.48 -9.28
CA VAL A 98 5.78 -15.50 -9.71
C VAL A 98 6.20 -16.11 -11.05
N LEU A 99 6.67 -15.30 -12.00
CA LEU A 99 7.22 -15.79 -13.27
C LEU A 99 8.45 -16.68 -13.03
N LEU A 100 9.33 -16.28 -12.12
CA LEU A 100 10.49 -17.07 -11.73
C LEU A 100 10.08 -18.42 -11.15
N ILE A 101 9.06 -18.47 -10.29
CA ILE A 101 8.48 -19.74 -9.79
C ILE A 101 7.99 -20.60 -10.96
N ALA A 102 7.29 -20.03 -11.95
CA ALA A 102 6.79 -20.77 -13.10
C ALA A 102 7.92 -21.33 -13.97
N ILE A 103 8.96 -20.53 -14.24
CA ILE A 103 10.17 -20.97 -14.98
C ILE A 103 10.85 -22.11 -14.23
N ILE A 104 11.07 -21.96 -12.93
CA ILE A 104 11.69 -22.99 -12.08
C ILE A 104 10.87 -24.28 -12.09
N ASN A 105 9.55 -24.18 -12.00
CA ASN A 105 8.65 -25.32 -12.05
C ASN A 105 8.79 -26.06 -13.39
N TYR A 106 8.73 -25.33 -14.52
CA TYR A 106 8.94 -25.92 -15.83
C TYR A 106 10.33 -26.56 -15.95
N MET A 107 11.40 -25.89 -15.53
CA MET A 107 12.77 -26.45 -15.54
C MET A 107 12.83 -27.77 -14.76
N ASN A 108 12.24 -27.81 -13.56
CA ASN A 108 12.20 -29.00 -12.72
C ASN A 108 11.44 -30.15 -13.42
N LEU A 109 10.29 -29.88 -14.03
CA LEU A 109 9.48 -30.85 -14.76
C LEU A 109 10.16 -31.34 -16.05
N ALA A 110 10.72 -30.43 -16.85
CA ALA A 110 11.41 -30.75 -18.09
C ALA A 110 12.65 -31.61 -17.83
N THR A 111 13.43 -31.27 -16.80
CA THR A 111 14.59 -32.08 -16.38
C THR A 111 14.19 -33.45 -15.84
N ALA A 112 13.05 -33.56 -15.16
CA ALA A 112 12.53 -34.83 -14.70
C ALA A 112 12.12 -35.74 -15.88
N ARG A 113 11.42 -35.19 -16.88
CA ARG A 113 11.02 -35.94 -18.08
C ARG A 113 12.20 -36.31 -18.96
N SER A 114 13.25 -35.50 -18.96
CA SER A 114 14.37 -35.69 -19.86
C SER A 114 15.24 -36.91 -19.56
N VAL A 115 15.17 -37.44 -18.34
CA VAL A 115 15.79 -38.73 -17.99
C VAL A 115 15.17 -39.87 -18.78
N ASN A 116 13.87 -39.84 -19.05
CA ASN A 116 13.20 -40.85 -19.89
C ASN A 116 13.66 -40.77 -21.36
N ARG A 117 14.06 -39.58 -21.81
CA ARG A 117 14.60 -39.32 -23.16
C ARG A 117 16.12 -39.51 -23.26
N ALA A 118 16.77 -39.92 -22.17
CA ALA A 118 18.22 -40.06 -22.16
C ALA A 118 18.70 -41.20 -23.10
N LYS A 119 17.94 -42.29 -23.25
CA LYS A 119 18.24 -43.37 -24.22
C LYS A 119 18.22 -42.85 -25.66
N GLU A 120 17.20 -42.07 -26.03
CA GLU A 120 17.07 -41.40 -27.35
C GLU A 120 18.30 -40.52 -27.64
N VAL A 121 18.73 -39.72 -26.67
CA VAL A 121 19.88 -38.82 -26.81
C VAL A 121 21.21 -39.59 -26.84
N GLY A 122 21.33 -40.67 -26.07
CA GLY A 122 22.48 -41.57 -26.10
C GLY A 122 22.68 -42.21 -27.47
N ILE A 123 21.61 -42.73 -28.06
CA ILE A 123 21.62 -43.31 -29.42
C ILE A 123 22.03 -42.25 -30.44
N ARG A 124 21.43 -41.05 -30.41
CA ARG A 124 21.77 -39.95 -31.34
C ARG A 124 23.23 -39.53 -31.28
N LYS A 125 23.83 -39.46 -30.10
CA LYS A 125 25.26 -39.15 -29.94
C LYS A 125 26.16 -40.25 -30.51
N VAL A 126 25.77 -41.51 -30.36
CA VAL A 126 26.51 -42.64 -30.95
C VAL A 126 26.40 -42.64 -32.48
N VAL A 127 25.25 -42.20 -33.03
CA VAL A 127 25.02 -42.01 -34.47
C VAL A 127 25.68 -40.73 -35.02
N GLY A 128 26.39 -39.94 -34.18
CA GLY A 128 27.20 -38.80 -34.63
C GLY A 128 26.59 -37.41 -34.41
N SER A 129 25.47 -37.28 -33.69
CA SER A 129 24.91 -35.96 -33.36
C SER A 129 25.84 -35.15 -32.46
N HIS A 130 26.22 -33.95 -32.89
CA HIS A 130 27.04 -33.04 -32.09
C HIS A 130 26.25 -32.41 -30.94
N ARG A 131 26.97 -32.06 -29.86
CA ARG A 131 26.39 -31.47 -28.63
C ARG A 131 25.55 -30.21 -28.92
N SER A 132 25.99 -29.38 -29.87
CA SER A 132 25.30 -28.15 -30.28
C SER A 132 23.95 -28.41 -30.94
N GLN A 133 23.85 -29.43 -31.80
CA GLN A 133 22.60 -29.80 -32.47
C GLN A 133 21.52 -30.22 -31.47
N LEU A 134 21.90 -30.99 -30.45
CA LEU A 134 20.99 -31.38 -29.36
C LEU A 134 20.54 -30.18 -28.52
N ILE A 135 21.45 -29.25 -28.21
CA ILE A 135 21.12 -28.03 -27.45
C ILE A 135 20.10 -27.19 -28.23
N VAL A 136 20.35 -26.94 -29.52
CA VAL A 136 19.44 -26.17 -30.38
C VAL A 136 18.06 -26.85 -30.46
N GLN A 137 18.00 -28.16 -30.67
CA GLN A 137 16.74 -28.90 -30.71
C GLN A 137 15.92 -28.72 -29.42
N PHE A 138 16.54 -28.89 -28.24
CA PHE A 138 15.84 -28.74 -26.96
C PHE A 138 15.42 -27.30 -26.66
N LEU A 139 16.22 -26.32 -27.06
CA LEU A 139 15.86 -24.91 -26.96
C LEU A 139 14.68 -24.56 -27.87
N THR A 140 14.64 -25.08 -29.10
CA THR A 140 13.52 -24.89 -30.02
C THR A 140 12.25 -25.55 -29.50
N GLU A 141 12.32 -26.78 -28.96
CA GLU A 141 11.16 -27.45 -28.33
C GLU A 141 10.63 -26.63 -27.15
N SER A 142 11.54 -26.12 -26.29
CA SER A 142 11.17 -25.28 -25.15
C SER A 142 10.55 -23.95 -25.61
N PHE A 143 11.10 -23.33 -26.66
CA PHE A 143 10.57 -22.10 -27.25
C PHE A 143 9.15 -22.30 -27.79
N LEU A 144 8.89 -23.37 -28.55
CA LEU A 144 7.55 -23.67 -29.07
C LEU A 144 6.54 -23.91 -27.95
N LEU A 145 6.92 -24.61 -26.89
CA LEU A 145 6.07 -24.83 -25.72
C LEU A 145 5.77 -23.51 -24.99
N VAL A 146 6.78 -22.65 -24.80
CA VAL A 146 6.58 -21.32 -24.18
C VAL A 146 5.72 -20.43 -25.06
N LEU A 147 5.85 -20.49 -26.39
CA LEU A 147 5.02 -19.75 -27.34
C LEU A 147 3.55 -20.17 -27.23
N LEU A 148 3.28 -21.48 -27.30
CA LEU A 148 1.93 -22.03 -27.11
C LEU A 148 1.34 -21.66 -25.74
N ALA A 149 2.14 -21.80 -24.68
CA ALA A 149 1.73 -21.42 -23.33
C ALA A 149 1.44 -19.91 -23.22
N SER A 150 2.18 -19.07 -23.94
CA SER A 150 1.96 -17.62 -23.98
C SER A 150 0.64 -17.28 -24.68
N VAL A 151 0.30 -17.97 -25.78
CA VAL A 151 -0.99 -17.80 -26.46
C VAL A 151 -2.15 -18.18 -25.54
N VAL A 152 -2.07 -19.35 -24.89
CA VAL A 152 -3.07 -19.77 -23.89
C VAL A 152 -3.13 -18.78 -22.73
N GLY A 153 -1.98 -18.28 -22.28
CA GLY A 153 -1.87 -17.27 -21.23
C GLY A 153 -2.56 -15.96 -21.59
N LEU A 154 -2.46 -15.50 -22.85
CA LEU A 154 -3.16 -14.31 -23.33
C LEU A 154 -4.68 -14.51 -23.34
N VAL A 155 -5.16 -15.69 -23.75
CA VAL A 155 -6.60 -16.02 -23.69
C VAL A 155 -7.09 -16.01 -22.24
N LEU A 156 -6.36 -16.65 -21.33
CA LEU A 156 -6.70 -16.63 -19.90
C LEU A 156 -6.63 -15.22 -19.30
N ALA A 157 -5.68 -14.40 -19.73
CA ALA A 157 -5.58 -13.01 -19.33
C ALA A 157 -6.80 -12.21 -19.77
N GLU A 158 -7.29 -12.38 -21.01
CA GLU A 158 -8.48 -11.69 -21.52
C GLU A 158 -9.73 -12.05 -20.69
N VAL A 159 -9.88 -13.33 -20.36
CA VAL A 159 -11.00 -13.81 -19.52
C VAL A 159 -10.91 -13.28 -18.09
N ALA A 160 -9.70 -13.17 -17.52
CA ALA A 160 -9.49 -12.67 -16.17
C ALA A 160 -9.52 -11.12 -16.07
N LEU A 161 -9.30 -10.42 -17.18
CA LEU A 161 -9.14 -8.97 -17.22
C LEU A 161 -10.34 -8.18 -16.64
N PRO A 162 -11.61 -8.53 -16.92
CA PRO A 162 -12.76 -7.83 -16.34
C PRO A 162 -12.78 -7.90 -14.81
N PHE A 163 -12.43 -9.06 -14.24
CA PHE A 163 -12.34 -9.24 -12.80
C PHE A 163 -11.19 -8.40 -12.22
N PHE A 164 -10.02 -8.44 -12.86
CA PHE A 164 -8.88 -7.63 -12.44
C PHE A 164 -9.18 -6.13 -12.50
N ASN A 165 -9.80 -5.66 -13.59
CA ASN A 165 -10.19 -4.27 -13.79
C ASN A 165 -11.17 -3.78 -12.71
N LYS A 166 -12.12 -4.63 -12.29
CA LYS A 166 -13.05 -4.33 -11.19
C LYS A 166 -12.30 -4.15 -9.86
N VAL A 167 -11.40 -5.07 -9.53
CA VAL A 167 -10.62 -5.02 -8.28
C VAL A 167 -9.62 -3.85 -8.28
N ALA A 168 -8.92 -3.63 -9.38
CA ALA A 168 -7.91 -2.59 -9.50
C ALA A 168 -8.51 -1.19 -9.76
N SER A 169 -9.82 -1.11 -10.06
CA SER A 169 -10.49 0.09 -10.56
C SER A 169 -9.75 0.69 -11.77
N LYS A 170 -9.43 -0.17 -12.74
CA LYS A 170 -8.73 0.18 -13.98
C LYS A 170 -9.54 -0.26 -15.20
N SER A 171 -9.14 0.26 -16.35
CA SER A 171 -9.72 -0.06 -17.65
C SER A 171 -8.60 -0.55 -18.58
N LEU A 172 -7.88 -1.60 -18.16
CA LEU A 172 -6.84 -2.22 -18.97
C LEU A 172 -7.47 -3.02 -20.09
N SER A 173 -6.82 -3.02 -21.25
CA SER A 173 -7.21 -3.80 -22.41
C SER A 173 -6.00 -4.56 -22.97
N ILE A 174 -6.20 -5.80 -23.44
CA ILE A 174 -5.12 -6.50 -24.18
C ILE A 174 -4.71 -5.74 -25.43
N LYS A 175 -5.60 -4.92 -26.01
CA LYS A 175 -5.26 -4.05 -27.15
C LYS A 175 -4.11 -3.10 -26.83
N ASP A 176 -3.90 -2.73 -25.58
CA ASP A 176 -2.79 -1.86 -25.17
C ASP A 176 -1.42 -2.53 -25.40
N LEU A 177 -1.37 -3.87 -25.45
CA LEU A 177 -0.17 -4.64 -25.77
C LEU A 177 0.18 -4.60 -27.26
N ALA A 178 -0.75 -4.23 -28.15
CA ALA A 178 -0.55 -4.20 -29.60
C ALA A 178 0.28 -3.00 -30.10
N THR A 179 0.83 -2.19 -29.19
CA THR A 179 1.76 -1.12 -29.53
C THR A 179 3.12 -1.70 -29.92
N THR A 180 3.78 -1.16 -30.95
CA THR A 180 5.10 -1.63 -31.44
C THR A 180 6.12 -1.85 -30.33
N GLN A 181 6.21 -0.91 -29.37
CA GLN A 181 7.12 -1.00 -28.23
C GLN A 181 6.79 -2.19 -27.30
N ASN A 182 5.50 -2.42 -27.02
CA ASN A 182 5.05 -3.51 -26.16
C ASN A 182 5.24 -4.88 -26.84
N ILE A 183 5.05 -4.96 -28.15
CA ILE A 183 5.32 -6.17 -28.93
C ILE A 183 6.81 -6.55 -28.83
N ILE A 184 7.71 -5.56 -28.91
CA ILE A 184 9.15 -5.79 -28.73
C ILE A 184 9.44 -6.31 -27.32
N TYR A 185 8.88 -5.68 -26.28
CA TYR A 185 9.08 -6.10 -24.90
C TYR A 185 8.51 -7.50 -24.61
N CYS A 186 7.32 -7.82 -25.11
CA CYS A 186 6.73 -9.15 -24.98
C CYS A 186 7.55 -10.21 -25.73
N SER A 187 8.04 -9.90 -26.93
CA SER A 187 8.89 -10.80 -27.72
C SER A 187 10.23 -11.07 -27.03
N LEU A 188 10.85 -10.02 -26.48
CA LEU A 188 12.09 -10.15 -25.71
C LEU A 188 11.86 -10.97 -24.43
N LEU A 189 10.76 -10.72 -23.71
CA LEU A 189 10.40 -11.48 -22.52
C LEU A 189 10.19 -12.96 -22.85
N LEU A 190 9.47 -13.26 -23.94
CA LEU A 190 9.24 -14.62 -24.41
C LEU A 190 10.56 -15.33 -24.73
N LEU A 191 11.48 -14.65 -25.41
CA LEU A 191 12.82 -15.17 -25.69
C LEU A 191 13.60 -15.47 -24.39
N ILE A 192 13.61 -14.53 -23.44
CA ILE A 192 14.29 -14.69 -22.15
C ILE A 192 13.70 -15.88 -21.38
N VAL A 193 12.36 -15.98 -21.29
CA VAL A 193 11.67 -17.07 -20.60
C VAL A 193 11.98 -18.42 -21.27
N ALA A 194 11.96 -18.50 -22.60
CA ALA A 194 12.30 -19.71 -23.33
C ALA A 194 13.75 -20.15 -23.11
N LEU A 195 14.69 -19.21 -23.14
CA LEU A 195 16.10 -19.47 -22.87
C LEU A 195 16.33 -19.93 -21.43
N LEU A 196 15.77 -19.24 -20.44
CA LEU A 196 15.91 -19.63 -19.03
C LEU A 196 15.29 -21.01 -18.78
N SER A 197 14.10 -21.25 -19.31
CA SER A 197 13.35 -22.51 -19.15
C SER A 197 14.05 -23.70 -19.83
N GLY A 198 14.62 -23.50 -21.01
CA GLY A 198 15.25 -24.55 -21.81
C GLY A 198 16.75 -24.74 -21.55
N SER A 199 17.44 -23.72 -21.03
CA SER A 199 18.90 -23.74 -20.82
C SER A 199 19.34 -24.90 -19.94
N TYR A 200 18.76 -25.05 -18.76
CA TYR A 200 19.20 -26.07 -17.81
C TYR A 200 18.97 -27.50 -18.30
N PRO A 201 17.78 -27.90 -18.79
CA PRO A 201 17.62 -29.17 -19.47
C PRO A 201 18.65 -29.35 -20.60
N ALA A 202 18.79 -28.39 -21.52
CA ALA A 202 19.72 -28.51 -22.65
C ALA A 202 21.18 -28.74 -22.21
N PHE A 203 21.67 -28.02 -21.18
CA PHE A 203 23.03 -28.21 -20.65
C PHE A 203 23.19 -29.54 -19.91
N VAL A 204 22.19 -29.96 -19.13
CA VAL A 204 22.21 -31.25 -18.42
C VAL A 204 22.17 -32.42 -19.39
N LEU A 205 21.22 -32.45 -20.34
CA LEU A 205 21.12 -33.55 -21.31
C LEU A 205 22.33 -33.63 -22.24
N SER A 206 22.81 -32.48 -22.71
CA SER A 206 23.95 -32.44 -23.61
C SER A 206 25.25 -32.91 -22.93
N SER A 207 25.30 -32.96 -21.60
CA SER A 207 26.45 -33.46 -20.83
C SER A 207 26.46 -34.97 -20.59
N PHE A 208 25.41 -35.72 -20.96
CA PHE A 208 25.37 -37.17 -20.71
C PHE A 208 26.42 -37.95 -21.51
N ASN A 209 27.10 -38.87 -20.83
CA ASN A 209 28.04 -39.82 -21.44
C ASN A 209 27.26 -41.02 -22.03
N PRO A 210 27.29 -41.24 -23.36
CA PRO A 210 26.52 -42.30 -24.02
C PRO A 210 26.80 -43.71 -23.46
N ILE A 211 28.04 -43.98 -23.04
CA ILE A 211 28.45 -45.31 -22.54
C ILE A 211 27.75 -45.64 -21.21
N LEU A 212 27.58 -44.66 -20.33
CA LEU A 212 26.87 -44.85 -19.05
C LEU A 212 25.35 -44.97 -19.24
N VAL A 213 24.81 -44.25 -20.23
CA VAL A 213 23.38 -44.25 -20.59
C VAL A 213 22.97 -45.61 -21.16
N LEU A 214 23.78 -46.22 -22.02
CA LEU A 214 23.49 -47.51 -22.66
C LEU A 214 23.68 -48.71 -21.71
N LYS A 215 24.58 -48.60 -20.72
CA LYS A 215 24.80 -49.64 -19.69
C LYS A 215 23.74 -49.64 -18.57
N GLY A 216 22.67 -48.84 -18.67
CA GLY A 216 21.61 -48.78 -17.66
C GLY A 216 22.02 -48.21 -16.30
N LYS A 217 23.27 -47.75 -16.13
CA LYS A 217 23.78 -47.10 -14.91
C LYS A 217 23.30 -45.65 -14.83
N PHE A 218 21.98 -45.46 -14.88
CA PHE A 218 21.35 -44.21 -14.52
C PHE A 218 21.39 -44.04 -13.00
N GLY A 219 21.91 -42.93 -12.47
CA GLY A 219 21.55 -42.59 -11.09
C GLY A 219 22.40 -41.63 -10.29
N HIS A 220 23.69 -41.44 -10.56
CA HIS A 220 24.57 -40.81 -9.55
C HIS A 220 25.02 -39.37 -9.82
N ASN A 221 24.31 -38.60 -10.64
CA ASN A 221 24.67 -37.19 -10.82
C ASN A 221 24.13 -36.32 -9.65
N ASN A 222 24.81 -36.39 -8.49
CA ASN A 222 24.49 -35.66 -7.25
C ASN A 222 24.26 -34.15 -7.47
N LYS A 223 24.95 -33.55 -8.45
CA LYS A 223 24.82 -32.13 -8.79
C LYS A 223 23.42 -31.73 -9.27
N GLY A 224 22.73 -32.61 -10.03
CA GLY A 224 21.38 -32.34 -10.53
C GLY A 224 20.31 -32.41 -9.43
N VAL A 225 20.50 -33.28 -8.44
CA VAL A 225 19.61 -33.38 -7.26
C VAL A 225 19.74 -32.15 -6.37
N PHE A 226 20.98 -31.67 -6.13
CA PHE A 226 21.24 -30.51 -5.30
C PHE A 226 20.62 -29.22 -5.87
N LEU A 227 20.76 -28.99 -7.19
CA LEU A 227 20.16 -27.81 -7.80
C LEU A 227 18.63 -27.81 -7.68
N ARG A 228 17.96 -28.94 -7.96
CA ARG A 228 16.49 -29.05 -7.82
C ARG A 228 16.04 -28.78 -6.39
N LYS A 229 16.77 -29.29 -5.39
CA LYS A 229 16.51 -28.98 -3.98
C LYS A 229 16.63 -27.48 -3.71
N GLY A 230 17.67 -26.82 -4.20
CA GLY A 230 17.84 -25.37 -4.09
C GLY A 230 16.72 -24.57 -4.78
N LEU A 231 16.31 -24.99 -5.98
CA LEU A 231 15.20 -24.39 -6.73
C LEU A 231 13.87 -24.50 -6.00
N VAL A 232 13.59 -25.65 -5.36
CA VAL A 232 12.41 -25.84 -4.51
C VAL A 232 12.47 -24.93 -3.29
N VAL A 233 13.64 -24.81 -2.65
CA VAL A 233 13.83 -23.88 -1.52
C VAL A 233 13.51 -22.45 -1.93
N VAL A 234 14.06 -21.95 -3.05
CA VAL A 234 13.78 -20.60 -3.55
C VAL A 234 12.28 -20.39 -3.80
N GLN A 235 11.63 -21.35 -4.47
CA GLN A 235 10.21 -21.30 -4.79
C GLN A 235 9.32 -21.20 -3.54
N PHE A 236 9.59 -22.04 -2.53
CA PHE A 236 8.87 -21.99 -1.26
C PHE A 236 9.20 -20.71 -0.50
N SER A 237 10.45 -20.25 -0.49
CA SER A 237 10.84 -19.01 0.18
C SER A 237 10.04 -17.82 -0.36
N ILE A 238 9.93 -17.70 -1.68
CA ILE A 238 9.12 -16.66 -2.34
C ILE A 238 7.64 -16.77 -1.91
N SER A 239 7.08 -17.99 -1.93
CA SER A 239 5.68 -18.22 -1.55
C SER A 239 5.41 -17.81 -0.10
N ILE A 240 6.31 -18.18 0.82
CA ILE A 240 6.22 -17.83 2.25
C ILE A 240 6.33 -16.30 2.44
N MET A 241 7.24 -15.64 1.72
CA MET A 241 7.36 -14.18 1.76
C MET A 241 6.09 -13.47 1.31
N LEU A 242 5.43 -13.97 0.24
CA LEU A 242 4.17 -13.42 -0.26
C LEU A 242 3.02 -13.59 0.76
N ILE A 243 2.94 -14.74 1.43
CA ILE A 243 1.97 -14.98 2.52
C ILE A 243 2.20 -13.99 3.66
N ILE A 244 3.45 -13.87 4.15
CA ILE A 244 3.80 -12.98 5.26
C ILE A 244 3.50 -11.52 4.87
N GLY A 245 3.88 -11.10 3.67
CA GLY A 245 3.62 -9.75 3.16
C GLY A 245 2.13 -9.43 3.10
N THR A 246 1.34 -10.32 2.51
CA THR A 246 -0.12 -10.15 2.40
C THR A 246 -0.79 -10.08 3.77
N TRP A 247 -0.45 -10.98 4.69
CA TRP A 247 -1.01 -10.97 6.03
C TRP A 247 -0.61 -9.70 6.79
N SER A 248 0.65 -9.25 6.65
CA SER A 248 1.12 -8.01 7.27
C SER A 248 0.36 -6.78 6.75
N VAL A 249 0.10 -6.71 5.44
CA VAL A 249 -0.74 -5.64 4.84
C VAL A 249 -2.16 -5.68 5.40
N TYR A 250 -2.78 -6.87 5.43
CA TYR A 250 -4.13 -7.03 5.99
C TYR A 250 -4.21 -6.60 7.45
N ARG A 251 -3.23 -6.99 8.27
CA ARG A 251 -3.19 -6.64 9.69
C ARG A 251 -2.94 -5.15 9.90
N GLN A 252 -2.06 -4.53 9.11
CA GLN A 252 -1.83 -3.09 9.15
C GLN A 252 -3.10 -2.32 8.77
N LEU A 253 -3.81 -2.72 7.72
CA LEU A 253 -5.06 -2.09 7.33
C LEU A 253 -6.16 -2.25 8.37
N SER A 254 -6.30 -3.46 8.92
CA SER A 254 -7.25 -3.72 10.01
C SER A 254 -6.97 -2.85 11.22
N TYR A 255 -5.68 -2.72 11.61
CA TYR A 255 -5.25 -1.87 12.72
C TYR A 255 -5.59 -0.39 12.49
N VAL A 256 -5.34 0.12 11.28
CA VAL A 256 -5.66 1.50 10.90
C VAL A 256 -7.17 1.76 10.92
N MET A 257 -7.98 0.84 10.39
CA MET A 257 -9.44 0.98 10.35
C MET A 257 -10.05 0.98 11.76
N SER A 258 -9.55 0.11 12.65
CA SER A 258 -10.04 0.00 14.03
C SER A 258 -9.41 1.00 15.00
N LYS A 259 -8.43 1.81 14.57
CA LYS A 259 -7.73 2.74 15.46
C LYS A 259 -8.69 3.83 15.95
N ASP A 260 -8.65 4.11 17.25
CA ASP A 260 -9.28 5.32 17.80
C ASP A 260 -8.60 6.55 17.21
N VAL A 261 -9.34 7.28 16.38
CA VAL A 261 -8.86 8.50 15.72
C VAL A 261 -9.02 9.74 16.60
N GLY A 262 -9.61 9.62 17.79
CA GLY A 262 -9.83 10.71 18.75
C GLY A 262 -11.12 11.50 18.52
N TYR A 263 -11.99 11.03 17.63
CA TYR A 263 -13.33 11.56 17.36
C TYR A 263 -14.27 10.46 16.85
N ASP A 264 -15.57 10.65 17.03
CA ASP A 264 -16.59 9.67 16.65
C ASP A 264 -16.93 9.82 15.17
N ARG A 265 -16.31 8.97 14.33
CA ARG A 265 -16.48 8.97 12.86
C ARG A 265 -17.88 8.60 12.41
N ASP A 266 -18.52 7.69 13.13
CA ASP A 266 -19.77 7.06 12.70
C ASP A 266 -20.90 8.08 12.65
N GLN A 267 -21.69 8.02 11.57
CA GLN A 267 -22.90 8.83 11.38
C GLN A 267 -22.65 10.35 11.40
N LEU A 268 -21.45 10.77 11.04
CA LEU A 268 -21.13 12.17 10.75
C LEU A 268 -21.32 12.43 9.26
N LEU A 269 -22.36 13.16 8.92
CA LEU A 269 -22.63 13.64 7.58
C LEU A 269 -21.99 15.02 7.39
N VAL A 270 -21.19 15.18 6.35
CA VAL A 270 -20.60 16.45 5.94
C VAL A 270 -21.30 16.94 4.69
N LEU A 271 -21.71 18.22 4.70
CA LEU A 271 -22.29 18.92 3.57
C LEU A 271 -21.33 20.02 3.13
N GLU A 272 -21.02 20.08 1.84
CA GLU A 272 -20.16 21.11 1.27
C GLU A 272 -20.94 22.40 1.01
N ILE A 273 -20.38 23.54 1.43
CA ILE A 273 -21.00 24.86 1.26
C ILE A 273 -20.13 25.72 0.35
N ASN A 274 -20.49 25.72 -0.93
CA ASN A 274 -19.76 26.44 -1.96
C ASN A 274 -20.20 27.89 -2.10
N ASP A 275 -21.46 28.22 -1.80
CA ASP A 275 -21.99 29.58 -1.91
C ASP A 275 -21.65 30.48 -0.71
N LYS A 276 -21.42 31.77 -0.96
CA LYS A 276 -21.07 32.75 0.09
C LYS A 276 -22.28 33.29 0.85
N LYS A 277 -23.47 33.32 0.24
CA LYS A 277 -24.72 33.71 0.90
C LYS A 277 -25.13 32.62 1.89
N VAL A 278 -25.10 31.36 1.48
CA VAL A 278 -25.40 30.21 2.37
C VAL A 278 -24.47 30.20 3.59
N ARG A 279 -23.18 30.50 3.40
CA ARG A 279 -22.22 30.62 4.52
C ARG A 279 -22.54 31.75 5.50
N ARG A 280 -23.12 32.86 5.04
CA ARG A 280 -23.58 33.94 5.91
C ARG A 280 -24.82 33.52 6.70
N ASP A 281 -25.70 32.76 6.07
CA ASP A 281 -26.98 32.32 6.63
C ASP A 281 -26.89 30.93 7.29
N ILE A 282 -25.67 30.43 7.55
CA ILE A 282 -25.42 29.08 8.05
C ILE A 282 -26.13 28.78 9.37
N LYS A 283 -26.30 29.78 10.23
CA LYS A 283 -27.06 29.64 11.49
C LYS A 283 -28.52 29.28 11.26
N VAL A 284 -29.14 29.88 10.24
CA VAL A 284 -30.53 29.57 9.85
C VAL A 284 -30.62 28.14 9.37
N PHE A 285 -29.67 27.72 8.53
CA PHE A 285 -29.60 26.34 8.04
C PHE A 285 -29.47 25.33 9.19
N LYS A 286 -28.51 25.54 10.09
CA LYS A 286 -28.31 24.70 11.28
C LYS A 286 -29.58 24.56 12.12
N ASN A 287 -30.28 25.67 12.35
CA ASN A 287 -31.50 25.67 13.15
C ASN A 287 -32.64 24.89 12.47
N ARG A 288 -32.77 24.98 11.14
CA ARG A 288 -33.73 24.17 10.38
C ARG A 288 -33.40 22.68 10.44
N LEU A 289 -32.12 22.33 10.29
CA LEU A 289 -31.69 20.93 10.40
C LEU A 289 -32.00 20.35 11.80
N ARG A 290 -31.79 21.13 12.86
CA ARG A 290 -32.12 20.72 14.25
C ARG A 290 -33.61 20.46 14.51
N GLN A 291 -34.52 20.89 13.64
CA GLN A 291 -35.95 20.60 13.78
C GLN A 291 -36.26 19.11 13.56
N ASN A 292 -35.38 18.37 12.89
CA ASN A 292 -35.55 16.93 12.70
C ASN A 292 -34.96 16.17 13.90
N PRO A 293 -35.75 15.37 14.65
CA PRO A 293 -35.27 14.65 15.83
C PRO A 293 -34.22 13.57 15.52
N ASN A 294 -34.06 13.18 14.24
CA ASN A 294 -33.01 12.27 13.82
C ASN A 294 -31.64 12.97 13.64
N ILE A 295 -31.58 14.30 13.74
CA ILE A 295 -30.35 15.08 13.69
C ILE A 295 -29.97 15.47 15.13
N LEU A 296 -28.95 14.82 15.69
CA LEU A 296 -28.54 14.96 17.08
C LEU A 296 -27.82 16.28 17.36
N ASN A 297 -26.91 16.64 16.46
CA ASN A 297 -26.21 17.92 16.53
C ASN A 297 -25.79 18.37 15.14
N VAL A 298 -25.61 19.68 14.98
CA VAL A 298 -25.13 20.29 13.75
C VAL A 298 -24.08 21.33 14.11
N SER A 299 -22.93 21.26 13.45
CA SER A 299 -21.83 22.20 13.53
C SER A 299 -21.54 22.78 12.15
N SER A 300 -20.97 23.96 12.15
CA SER A 300 -20.36 24.60 11.01
C SER A 300 -18.85 24.61 11.17
N ALA A 301 -18.13 24.15 10.15
CA ALA A 301 -16.69 24.05 10.21
C ALA A 301 -16.03 24.27 8.85
N SER A 302 -14.78 24.70 8.87
CA SER A 302 -13.84 24.57 7.75
C SER A 302 -12.88 23.39 7.93
N PHE A 303 -12.84 22.83 9.15
CA PHE A 303 -11.85 21.87 9.58
C PHE A 303 -12.50 20.51 9.77
N ILE A 304 -12.29 19.60 8.82
CA ILE A 304 -12.85 18.26 8.80
C ILE A 304 -11.66 17.28 8.75
N PRO A 305 -11.48 16.40 9.76
CA PRO A 305 -10.35 15.47 9.85
C PRO A 305 -10.06 14.59 8.62
N VAL A 306 -11.07 14.31 7.78
CA VAL A 306 -10.90 13.50 6.55
C VAL A 306 -10.61 14.34 5.29
N TYR A 307 -10.66 15.67 5.40
CA TYR A 307 -10.47 16.62 4.29
C TYR A 307 -9.15 17.40 4.38
N ALA A 308 -8.27 16.97 5.28
CA ALA A 308 -7.13 17.74 5.74
C ALA A 308 -5.85 17.82 4.91
N PRO A 309 -5.66 17.15 3.76
CA PRO A 309 -4.52 17.46 2.90
C PRO A 309 -4.42 18.95 2.51
N HIS A 310 -5.51 19.71 2.70
CA HIS A 310 -5.61 21.14 2.40
C HIS A 310 -5.29 22.08 3.58
N TYR A 311 -5.08 21.58 4.79
CA TYR A 311 -4.80 22.45 5.94
C TYR A 311 -3.31 22.77 6.04
N ALA A 312 -2.95 23.98 5.62
CA ALA A 312 -1.62 24.51 5.86
C ALA A 312 -1.44 24.86 7.35
N LYS A 313 -0.19 24.73 7.83
CA LYS A 313 0.20 25.25 9.14
C LYS A 313 0.25 26.77 9.07
N ASN A 314 -0.55 27.41 9.91
CA ASN A 314 -0.47 28.85 10.09
C ASN A 314 0.55 29.19 11.20
N PRO A 315 1.28 30.30 11.05
CA PRO A 315 2.18 30.79 12.08
C PRO A 315 1.38 31.33 13.27
N TYR A 316 1.71 30.85 14.47
CA TYR A 316 1.20 31.38 15.73
C TYR A 316 2.36 31.73 16.65
N ALA A 317 2.15 32.74 17.50
CA ALA A 317 3.00 33.00 18.66
C ALA A 317 2.17 32.88 19.94
N PHE A 318 2.70 32.18 20.92
CA PHE A 318 2.08 31.95 22.21
C PHE A 318 2.94 32.58 23.30
N GLU A 319 2.30 33.18 24.30
CA GLU A 319 2.96 33.65 25.51
C GLU A 319 3.75 32.52 26.17
N HIS A 320 5.00 32.78 26.54
CA HIS A 320 5.88 31.79 27.14
C HIS A 320 6.74 32.44 28.24
N SER A 321 7.31 31.65 29.15
CA SER A 321 8.11 32.15 30.28
C SER A 321 9.30 33.04 29.88
N GLN A 322 9.80 32.89 28.65
CA GLN A 322 10.90 33.65 28.05
C GLN A 322 10.40 34.70 27.03
N GLY A 323 9.17 35.20 27.21
CA GLY A 323 8.50 36.12 26.29
C GLY A 323 7.44 35.42 25.44
N HIS A 324 7.83 34.91 24.27
CA HIS A 324 6.90 34.20 23.39
C HIS A 324 7.59 33.10 22.61
N LYS A 325 6.84 32.02 22.31
CA LYS A 325 7.30 30.92 21.47
C LYS A 325 6.42 30.83 20.23
N ARG A 326 7.07 30.70 19.08
CA ARG A 326 6.44 30.63 17.76
C ARG A 326 6.31 29.16 17.34
N ILE A 327 5.15 28.81 16.78
CA ILE A 327 4.86 27.44 16.33
C ILE A 327 3.91 27.46 15.14
N GLY A 328 4.16 26.58 14.16
CA GLY A 328 3.21 26.27 13.11
C GLY A 328 2.12 25.32 13.60
N ALA A 329 0.85 25.71 13.46
CA ALA A 329 -0.29 24.87 13.83
C ALA A 329 -1.36 24.86 12.75
N LEU A 330 -2.05 23.74 12.59
CA LEU A 330 -3.22 23.62 11.72
C LEU A 330 -4.30 24.56 12.22
N TYR A 331 -4.81 25.39 11.32
CA TYR A 331 -5.87 26.35 11.64
C TYR A 331 -7.24 25.72 11.37
N GLY A 332 -8.02 25.57 12.43
CA GLY A 332 -9.38 25.03 12.35
C GLY A 332 -10.46 26.07 12.66
N PRO A 333 -11.03 26.76 11.66
CA PRO A 333 -12.25 27.55 11.83
C PRO A 333 -13.42 26.62 12.13
N VAL A 334 -14.03 26.80 13.29
CA VAL A 334 -15.14 25.98 13.80
C VAL A 334 -16.13 26.86 14.54
N ASP A 335 -17.28 26.30 14.89
CA ASP A 335 -18.27 26.93 15.75
C ASP A 335 -18.34 26.29 17.14
N GLU A 336 -19.28 26.77 17.96
CA GLU A 336 -19.50 26.28 19.33
C GLU A 336 -19.93 24.80 19.39
N ASP A 337 -20.53 24.29 18.33
CA ASP A 337 -21.10 22.94 18.29
C ASP A 337 -20.12 21.90 17.75
N TYR A 338 -18.94 22.30 17.29
CA TYR A 338 -17.97 21.42 16.64
C TYR A 338 -17.46 20.31 17.56
N ILE A 339 -16.99 20.67 18.75
CA ILE A 339 -16.49 19.72 19.76
C ILE A 339 -17.55 18.67 20.10
N PRO A 340 -18.79 19.02 20.50
CA PRO A 340 -19.82 18.03 20.80
C PRO A 340 -20.33 17.29 19.56
N THR A 341 -20.34 17.92 18.37
CA THR A 341 -20.76 17.23 17.14
C THR A 341 -19.77 16.12 16.78
N LEU A 342 -18.47 16.37 16.83
CA LEU A 342 -17.44 15.37 16.52
C LEU A 342 -17.16 14.39 17.67
N GLY A 343 -17.67 14.64 18.88
CA GLY A 343 -17.36 13.83 20.06
C GLY A 343 -15.95 14.05 20.59
N LEU A 344 -15.37 15.25 20.37
CA LEU A 344 -14.03 15.56 20.86
C LEU A 344 -14.01 15.68 22.39
N LYS A 345 -13.02 15.05 23.04
CA LYS A 345 -12.86 15.10 24.50
C LYS A 345 -12.10 16.36 24.93
N LEU A 346 -12.74 17.21 25.73
CA LEU A 346 -12.07 18.33 26.38
C LEU A 346 -11.27 17.84 27.61
N LEU A 347 -9.99 18.19 27.70
CA LEU A 347 -9.09 17.82 28.80
C LEU A 347 -9.00 18.91 29.87
N ALA A 348 -9.06 20.18 29.47
CA ALA A 348 -9.03 21.32 30.39
C ALA A 348 -9.70 22.55 29.78
N GLY A 349 -10.14 23.48 30.64
CA GLY A 349 -10.82 24.70 30.24
C GLY A 349 -12.26 24.46 29.81
N ARG A 350 -12.72 25.20 28.79
CA ARG A 350 -14.12 25.19 28.32
C ARG A 350 -14.23 25.31 26.81
N ASN A 351 -15.41 24.98 26.28
CA ASN A 351 -15.77 25.19 24.88
C ASN A 351 -16.15 26.67 24.61
N PHE A 352 -16.29 27.05 23.33
CA PHE A 352 -16.74 28.38 22.89
C PHE A 352 -18.18 28.65 23.38
N THR A 353 -18.31 29.35 24.49
CA THR A 353 -19.58 29.54 25.21
C THR A 353 -19.87 31.02 25.45
N GLN A 354 -18.84 31.86 25.54
CA GLN A 354 -18.95 33.29 25.77
C GLN A 354 -18.89 34.07 24.45
N GLN A 355 -19.56 35.22 24.37
CA GLN A 355 -19.53 36.06 23.17
C GLN A 355 -18.13 36.57 22.84
N THR A 356 -17.30 36.81 23.88
CA THR A 356 -15.89 37.21 23.75
C THR A 356 -15.04 36.13 23.08
N ASP A 357 -15.41 34.85 23.21
CA ASP A 357 -14.67 33.75 22.60
C ASP A 357 -14.74 33.80 21.07
N LYS A 358 -15.79 34.41 20.50
CA LYS A 358 -15.97 34.53 19.05
C LYS A 358 -14.87 35.35 18.37
N THR A 359 -14.23 36.24 19.12
CA THR A 359 -13.16 37.10 18.62
C THR A 359 -11.80 36.80 19.26
N GLN A 360 -11.79 36.30 20.50
CA GLN A 360 -10.57 36.13 21.29
C GLN A 360 -10.28 34.68 21.70
N GLY A 361 -11.24 33.76 21.60
CA GLY A 361 -11.08 32.39 22.09
C GLY A 361 -10.32 31.48 21.14
N VAL A 362 -9.42 30.66 21.71
CA VAL A 362 -8.70 29.59 21.00
C VAL A 362 -8.76 28.30 21.82
N ILE A 363 -8.99 27.17 21.16
CA ILE A 363 -8.85 25.84 21.75
C ILE A 363 -7.69 25.13 21.04
N ILE A 364 -6.81 24.49 21.81
CA ILE A 364 -5.62 23.78 21.29
C ILE A 364 -5.71 22.29 21.56
N ASN A 365 -4.95 21.47 20.83
CA ASN A 365 -4.81 20.05 21.18
C ASN A 365 -3.65 19.78 22.15
N GLU A 366 -3.65 18.56 22.70
CA GLU A 366 -2.65 18.04 23.62
C GLU A 366 -1.23 18.08 23.03
N THR A 367 -1.04 17.77 21.75
CA THR A 367 0.26 17.85 21.06
C THR A 367 0.82 19.26 21.05
N LEU A 368 -0.01 20.29 20.80
CA LEU A 368 0.45 21.69 20.87
C LEU A 368 0.88 22.04 22.29
N MET A 369 0.05 21.71 23.29
CA MET A 369 0.36 21.94 24.70
C MET A 369 1.70 21.31 25.11
N LYS A 370 1.92 20.03 24.74
CA LYS A 370 3.17 19.31 25.00
C LYS A 370 4.37 19.99 24.34
N LYS A 371 4.26 20.42 23.08
CA LYS A 371 5.33 21.15 22.37
C LYS A 371 5.65 22.52 23.00
N MET A 372 4.68 23.11 23.67
CA MET A 372 4.84 24.36 24.42
C MET A 372 5.45 24.13 25.82
N GLY A 373 5.64 22.88 26.25
CA GLY A 373 6.14 22.55 27.60
C GLY A 373 5.11 22.78 28.70
N TRP A 374 3.83 22.96 28.35
CA TRP A 374 2.74 23.18 29.28
C TRP A 374 2.21 21.86 29.86
N LYS A 375 1.64 21.93 31.06
CA LYS A 375 1.05 20.80 31.78
C LYS A 375 -0.38 21.11 32.21
N LEU A 376 -1.27 20.14 32.09
CA LEU A 376 -2.64 20.26 32.58
C LEU A 376 -2.63 20.46 34.10
N ASN A 377 -3.52 21.32 34.59
CA ASN A 377 -3.75 21.57 36.02
C ASN A 377 -2.48 21.93 36.83
N ALA A 378 -1.46 22.50 36.19
CA ALA A 378 -0.30 23.01 36.89
C ALA A 378 -0.70 24.22 37.75
N SER A 379 -0.37 24.19 39.04
CA SER A 379 -0.56 25.33 39.95
C SER A 379 0.27 26.54 39.53
N ASP A 380 1.40 26.30 38.85
CA ASP A 380 2.21 27.36 38.25
C ASP A 380 1.55 27.91 36.99
N SER A 381 1.16 29.19 37.04
CA SER A 381 0.63 29.96 35.92
C SER A 381 1.56 29.98 34.69
N LYS A 382 2.88 29.75 34.87
CA LYS A 382 3.83 29.62 33.75
C LYS A 382 3.63 28.34 32.93
N LEU A 383 3.15 27.26 33.56
CA LEU A 383 2.97 25.94 32.96
C LEU A 383 1.52 25.65 32.56
N ASN A 384 0.55 26.40 33.09
CA ASN A 384 -0.86 26.23 32.76
C ASN A 384 -1.15 26.77 31.33
N PRO A 385 -1.74 25.95 30.43
CA PRO A 385 -2.08 26.39 29.09
C PRO A 385 -3.27 27.37 29.05
N ILE A 386 -4.17 27.32 30.02
CA ILE A 386 -5.41 28.12 30.00
C ILE A 386 -5.10 29.58 30.34
N GLY A 387 -5.68 30.50 29.58
CA GLY A 387 -5.50 31.94 29.73
C GLY A 387 -4.28 32.52 28.99
N LYS A 388 -3.38 31.69 28.47
CA LYS A 388 -2.20 32.12 27.73
C LYS A 388 -2.57 32.95 26.51
N LYS A 389 -1.89 34.09 26.33
CA LYS A 389 -2.12 34.96 25.17
C LYS A 389 -1.56 34.31 23.90
N VAL A 390 -2.31 34.47 22.82
CA VAL A 390 -2.00 33.93 21.50
C VAL A 390 -2.08 35.06 20.47
N ALA A 391 -1.13 35.06 19.55
CA ALA A 391 -1.07 35.97 18.43
C ALA A 391 -1.08 35.15 17.14
N SER A 392 -2.04 35.45 16.26
CA SER A 392 -2.09 34.90 14.89
C SER A 392 -1.65 35.93 13.84
N ARG A 393 -1.28 37.13 14.27
CA ARG A 393 -0.83 38.24 13.45
C ARG A 393 0.32 38.93 14.16
N PHE A 394 1.16 39.60 13.37
CA PHE A 394 2.29 40.38 13.84
C PHE A 394 2.09 41.82 13.38
N ASN A 395 2.49 42.77 14.22
CA ASN A 395 2.44 44.19 13.86
C ASN A 395 3.52 44.53 12.80
N LYS A 396 3.52 45.76 12.29
CA LYS A 396 4.49 46.21 11.28
C LYS A 396 5.95 46.12 11.76
N SER A 397 6.18 46.12 13.06
CA SER A 397 7.50 45.97 13.71
C SER A 397 7.89 44.51 13.95
N GLY A 398 7.07 43.53 13.53
CA GLY A 398 7.33 42.10 13.69
C GLY A 398 6.99 41.51 15.07
N ASN A 399 6.41 42.31 15.97
CA ASN A 399 6.00 41.87 17.31
C ASN A 399 4.63 41.17 17.27
N PRO A 400 4.41 40.13 18.08
CA PRO A 400 3.14 39.42 18.12
C PRO A 400 1.99 40.30 18.61
N ASP A 401 0.86 40.31 17.89
CA ASP A 401 -0.36 40.98 18.29
C ASP A 401 -1.24 40.03 19.11
N PHE A 402 -1.07 40.05 20.43
CA PHE A 402 -1.70 39.16 21.39
C PHE A 402 -3.18 39.48 21.65
N LYS A 403 -4.03 39.17 20.66
CA LYS A 403 -5.48 39.37 20.73
C LYS A 403 -6.28 38.15 21.13
N LEU A 404 -5.67 36.97 21.10
CA LEU A 404 -6.34 35.71 21.36
C LEU A 404 -5.90 35.14 22.71
N LYS A 405 -6.69 34.23 23.27
CA LYS A 405 -6.42 33.54 24.53
C LYS A 405 -6.79 32.06 24.41
N VAL A 406 -5.97 31.19 24.99
CA VAL A 406 -6.30 29.77 25.11
C VAL A 406 -7.41 29.60 26.14
N ILE A 407 -8.57 29.09 25.74
CA ILE A 407 -9.74 28.87 26.62
C ILE A 407 -9.99 27.39 26.90
N GLY A 408 -9.38 26.49 26.14
CA GLY A 408 -9.54 25.05 26.31
C GLY A 408 -8.44 24.23 25.65
N VAL A 409 -8.29 23.00 26.14
CA VAL A 409 -7.41 21.97 25.57
C VAL A 409 -8.24 20.73 25.26
N VAL A 410 -8.21 20.26 24.01
CA VAL A 410 -8.83 18.99 23.60
C VAL A 410 -7.79 17.87 23.56
N LYS A 411 -8.24 16.63 23.76
CA LYS A 411 -7.42 15.44 23.55
C LYS A 411 -6.96 15.39 22.10
N ASP A 412 -5.79 14.80 21.87
CA ASP A 412 -5.28 14.61 20.52
C ASP A 412 -6.24 13.79 19.65
N PHE A 413 -6.41 14.24 18.42
CA PHE A 413 -7.23 13.62 17.40
C PHE A 413 -6.52 13.69 16.05
N HIS A 414 -6.80 12.72 15.18
CA HIS A 414 -6.15 12.60 13.89
C HIS A 414 -6.83 13.53 12.90
N ALA A 415 -6.27 14.74 12.77
CA ALA A 415 -6.73 15.70 11.79
C ALA A 415 -6.38 15.30 10.36
N LYS A 416 -5.42 14.41 10.12
CA LYS A 416 -4.99 13.92 8.80
C LYS A 416 -5.02 12.38 8.78
N SER A 417 -4.70 11.80 7.62
CA SER A 417 -4.43 10.35 7.46
C SER A 417 -3.48 9.83 8.54
N LEU A 418 -3.69 8.60 9.02
CA LEU A 418 -2.82 7.88 9.97
C LEU A 418 -1.42 7.55 9.39
N HIS A 419 -1.14 7.94 8.15
CA HIS A 419 0.22 7.98 7.63
C HIS A 419 1.03 9.10 8.28
N GLU A 420 0.39 10.18 8.73
CA GLU A 420 1.03 11.32 9.38
C GLU A 420 0.85 11.29 10.90
N THR A 421 1.82 11.84 11.63
CA THR A 421 1.69 12.05 13.07
C THR A 421 0.72 13.18 13.38
N ILE A 422 0.10 13.13 14.57
CA ILE A 422 -0.78 14.22 15.03
C ILE A 422 0.01 15.53 15.09
N GLU A 423 -0.53 16.57 14.44
CA GLU A 423 0.08 17.89 14.38
C GLU A 423 -0.52 18.84 15.43
N PRO A 424 0.16 19.93 15.79
CA PRO A 424 -0.43 20.99 16.61
C PRO A 424 -1.66 21.59 15.91
N VAL A 425 -2.78 21.67 16.61
CA VAL A 425 -4.05 22.22 16.11
C VAL A 425 -4.46 23.43 16.93
N VAL A 426 -4.94 24.46 16.24
CA VAL A 426 -5.56 25.66 16.81
C VAL A 426 -6.98 25.78 16.25
N LEU A 427 -7.96 25.48 17.09
CA LEU A 427 -9.38 25.70 16.80
C LEU A 427 -9.77 27.11 17.18
N ARG A 428 -10.46 27.80 16.29
CA ARG A 428 -10.93 29.17 16.49
C ARG A 428 -12.35 29.32 15.99
N TYR A 429 -13.09 30.18 16.67
CA TYR A 429 -14.39 30.61 16.18
C TYR A 429 -14.23 31.32 14.83
N GLY A 430 -14.96 30.92 13.78
CA GLY A 430 -14.78 31.52 12.46
C GLY A 430 -15.92 31.30 11.47
N TRP A 431 -16.18 32.32 10.65
CA TRP A 431 -17.29 32.37 9.69
C TRP A 431 -16.97 31.74 8.31
N ALA A 432 -15.77 31.21 8.13
CA ALA A 432 -15.48 30.37 6.98
C ALA A 432 -16.12 29.00 7.25
N SER A 433 -17.38 28.86 6.87
CA SER A 433 -18.18 27.66 7.06
C SER A 433 -18.20 26.87 5.76
N TRP A 434 -17.06 26.35 5.31
CA TRP A 434 -17.00 25.58 4.06
C TRP A 434 -17.80 24.28 4.15
N PHE A 435 -18.10 23.82 5.37
CA PHE A 435 -18.86 22.62 5.63
C PHE A 435 -19.90 22.82 6.72
N ALA A 436 -21.06 22.17 6.58
CA ALA A 436 -21.93 21.84 7.69
C ALA A 436 -21.73 20.36 8.04
N VAL A 437 -21.60 20.06 9.33
CA VAL A 437 -21.42 18.71 9.84
C VAL A 437 -22.62 18.38 10.70
N ALA A 438 -23.37 17.35 10.33
CA ALA A 438 -24.53 16.89 11.06
C ALA A 438 -24.27 15.48 11.61
N ARG A 439 -24.46 15.31 12.92
CA ARG A 439 -24.53 13.98 13.52
C ARG A 439 -25.95 13.47 13.40
N VAL A 440 -26.13 12.38 12.68
CA VAL A 440 -27.45 11.81 12.37
C VAL A 440 -27.64 10.48 13.09
N ARG A 441 -28.88 10.12 13.46
CA ARG A 441 -29.20 8.78 13.95
C ARG A 441 -29.20 7.78 12.80
N PRO A 442 -28.87 6.49 13.03
CA PRO A 442 -28.89 5.49 11.97
C PRO A 442 -30.33 5.13 11.54
N LYS A 443 -31.30 5.32 12.45
CA LYS A 443 -32.71 5.02 12.21
C LYS A 443 -33.28 5.97 11.15
N ASN A 444 -33.96 5.42 10.15
CA ASN A 444 -34.63 6.16 9.08
C ASN A 444 -33.72 7.05 8.22
N MET A 445 -32.45 6.65 8.01
CA MET A 445 -31.45 7.45 7.26
C MET A 445 -31.97 7.98 5.92
N GLY A 446 -32.71 7.17 5.15
CA GLY A 446 -33.27 7.60 3.86
C GLY A 446 -34.31 8.74 3.97
N LYS A 447 -35.07 8.83 5.08
CA LYS A 447 -35.97 9.95 5.34
C LYS A 447 -35.18 11.18 5.82
N THR A 448 -34.18 10.96 6.68
CA THR A 448 -33.30 12.03 7.18
C THR A 448 -32.55 12.70 6.03
N MET A 449 -31.98 11.93 5.10
CA MET A 449 -31.27 12.50 3.94
C MET A 449 -32.18 13.30 3.02
N ARG A 450 -33.39 12.81 2.72
CA ARG A 450 -34.37 13.58 1.93
C ARG A 450 -34.75 14.89 2.62
N PHE A 451 -34.92 14.88 3.94
CA PHE A 451 -35.19 16.10 4.70
C PHE A 451 -34.01 17.10 4.59
N ILE A 452 -32.78 16.63 4.77
CA ILE A 452 -31.58 17.47 4.66
C ILE A 452 -31.44 18.04 3.25
N GLU A 453 -31.68 17.23 2.22
CA GLU A 453 -31.65 17.65 0.81
C GLU A 453 -32.71 18.71 0.50
N GLN A 454 -33.94 18.53 1.00
CA GLN A 454 -35.02 19.52 0.85
C GLN A 454 -34.68 20.84 1.54
N GLU A 455 -34.13 20.80 2.75
CA GLU A 455 -33.70 22.00 3.46
C GLU A 455 -32.50 22.67 2.76
N TRP A 456 -31.60 21.88 2.14
CA TRP A 456 -30.52 22.38 1.32
C TRP A 456 -31.04 23.11 0.08
N GLN A 457 -31.96 22.51 -0.69
CA GLN A 457 -32.54 23.13 -1.89
C GLN A 457 -33.27 24.44 -1.59
N LYS A 458 -33.85 24.59 -0.39
CA LYS A 458 -34.47 25.85 0.06
C LYS A 458 -33.46 26.97 0.32
N ILE A 459 -32.23 26.64 0.75
CA ILE A 459 -31.21 27.65 1.06
C ILE A 459 -30.23 27.89 -0.10
N ASP A 460 -29.94 26.86 -0.89
CA ASP A 460 -29.10 26.90 -2.07
C ASP A 460 -29.76 26.13 -3.24
N PRO A 461 -30.69 26.77 -3.98
CA PRO A 461 -31.36 26.13 -5.11
C PRO A 461 -30.45 25.99 -6.34
N ILE A 462 -29.27 26.62 -6.34
CA ILE A 462 -28.40 26.72 -7.51
C ILE A 462 -27.33 25.62 -7.49
N HIS A 463 -26.75 25.33 -6.32
CA HIS A 463 -25.64 24.38 -6.22
C HIS A 463 -26.12 22.96 -5.89
N PRO A 464 -25.46 21.93 -6.46
CA PRO A 464 -25.82 20.55 -6.19
C PRO A 464 -25.61 20.19 -4.72
N PHE A 465 -26.50 19.37 -4.19
CA PHE A 465 -26.40 18.81 -2.84
C PHE A 465 -25.22 17.82 -2.78
N ARG A 466 -24.09 18.27 -2.25
CA ARG A 466 -22.88 17.46 -2.10
C ARG A 466 -22.66 17.07 -0.66
N THR A 467 -22.72 15.77 -0.41
CA THR A 467 -22.53 15.22 0.94
C THR A 467 -21.68 13.96 0.93
N PHE A 468 -21.00 13.72 2.03
CA PHE A 468 -20.30 12.46 2.29
C PHE A 468 -20.34 12.15 3.78
N PHE A 469 -20.23 10.87 4.13
CA PHE A 469 -20.01 10.48 5.51
C PHE A 469 -18.52 10.41 5.84
N VAL A 470 -18.16 10.78 7.06
CA VAL A 470 -16.76 10.83 7.51
C VAL A 470 -16.13 9.44 7.57
N ASP A 471 -16.86 8.41 7.97
CA ASP A 471 -16.41 7.02 7.97
C ASP A 471 -16.18 6.48 6.55
N GLU A 472 -17.06 6.82 5.61
CA GLU A 472 -16.92 6.46 4.20
C GLU A 472 -15.69 7.13 3.59
N GLU A 473 -15.51 8.43 3.80
CA GLU A 473 -14.36 9.18 3.26
C GLU A 473 -13.05 8.72 3.91
N PHE A 474 -13.06 8.41 5.21
CA PHE A 474 -11.93 7.78 5.89
C PHE A 474 -11.60 6.43 5.23
N GLY A 475 -12.61 5.59 4.94
CA GLY A 475 -12.42 4.34 4.21
C GLY A 475 -11.84 4.54 2.81
N ARG A 476 -12.28 5.58 2.09
CA ARG A 476 -11.74 5.93 0.75
C ARG A 476 -10.26 6.29 0.78
N GLN A 477 -9.77 6.95 1.84
CA GLN A 477 -8.33 7.24 1.99
C GLN A 477 -7.46 5.98 2.00
N TYR A 478 -8.00 4.85 2.46
CA TYR A 478 -7.30 3.55 2.52
C TYR A 478 -7.80 2.55 1.46
N ALA A 479 -8.74 2.94 0.59
CA ALA A 479 -9.30 2.05 -0.42
C ALA A 479 -8.23 1.55 -1.39
N ASP A 480 -7.26 2.41 -1.74
CA ASP A 480 -6.15 1.98 -2.58
C ASP A 480 -5.30 0.93 -1.86
N ASP A 481 -5.00 1.08 -0.58
CA ASP A 481 -4.26 0.07 0.18
C ASP A 481 -5.02 -1.26 0.29
N GLN A 482 -6.35 -1.23 0.45
CA GLN A 482 -7.20 -2.43 0.43
C GLN A 482 -7.16 -3.15 -0.93
N LYS A 483 -7.24 -2.40 -2.04
CA LYS A 483 -7.11 -2.96 -3.40
C LYS A 483 -5.74 -3.62 -3.58
N ARG A 484 -4.68 -2.94 -3.15
CA ARG A 484 -3.29 -3.45 -3.21
C ARG A 484 -3.17 -4.76 -2.42
N GLY A 485 -3.70 -4.81 -1.20
CA GLY A 485 -3.72 -6.00 -0.36
C GLY A 485 -4.47 -7.17 -1.01
N THR A 486 -5.61 -6.90 -1.66
CA THR A 486 -6.38 -7.91 -2.41
C THR A 486 -5.59 -8.47 -3.59
N ILE A 487 -4.91 -7.61 -4.34
CA ILE A 487 -4.06 -8.02 -5.45
C ILE A 487 -2.88 -8.89 -4.96
N PHE A 488 -2.24 -8.51 -3.85
CA PHE A 488 -1.16 -9.32 -3.25
C PHE A 488 -1.65 -10.67 -2.75
N PHE A 489 -2.85 -10.74 -2.18
CA PHE A 489 -3.48 -11.99 -1.79
C PHE A 489 -3.72 -12.93 -2.99
N ALA A 490 -4.25 -12.40 -4.09
CA ALA A 490 -4.44 -13.18 -5.31
C ALA A 490 -3.11 -13.72 -5.87
N PHE A 491 -2.06 -12.88 -5.93
CA PHE A 491 -0.73 -13.34 -6.35
C PHE A 491 -0.10 -14.35 -5.39
N SER A 492 -0.36 -14.24 -4.08
CA SER A 492 0.11 -15.21 -3.09
C SER A 492 -0.53 -16.58 -3.32
N ILE A 493 -1.84 -16.63 -3.54
CA ILE A 493 -2.55 -17.88 -3.88
C ILE A 493 -1.97 -18.48 -5.17
N LEU A 494 -1.79 -17.67 -6.21
CA LEU A 494 -1.23 -18.12 -7.48
C LEU A 494 0.20 -18.67 -7.31
N ALA A 495 1.06 -17.97 -6.57
CA ALA A 495 2.43 -18.40 -6.30
C ALA A 495 2.47 -19.75 -5.58
N ILE A 496 1.66 -19.90 -4.52
CA ILE A 496 1.53 -21.16 -3.77
C ILE A 496 1.03 -22.28 -4.68
N PHE A 497 0.00 -22.01 -5.48
CA PHE A 497 -0.57 -23.00 -6.39
C PHE A 497 0.47 -23.51 -7.41
N ILE A 498 1.19 -22.59 -8.07
CA ILE A 498 2.26 -22.96 -9.02
C ILE A 498 3.40 -23.68 -8.29
N ALA A 499 3.72 -23.26 -7.07
CA ALA A 499 4.75 -23.92 -6.27
C ALA A 499 4.39 -25.38 -5.95
N CYS A 500 3.13 -25.64 -5.61
CA CYS A 500 2.62 -26.98 -5.37
C CYS A 500 2.68 -27.86 -6.62
N LEU A 501 2.36 -27.32 -7.80
CA LEU A 501 2.49 -28.05 -9.07
C LEU A 501 3.94 -28.48 -9.33
N GLY A 502 4.92 -27.64 -9.00
CA GLY A 502 6.33 -27.99 -9.13
C GLY A 502 6.78 -29.07 -8.15
N LEU A 503 6.32 -28.98 -6.90
CA LEU A 503 6.56 -30.01 -5.90
C LEU A 503 5.91 -31.34 -6.33
N PHE A 504 4.67 -31.30 -6.78
CA PHE A 504 3.93 -32.45 -7.30
C PHE A 504 4.68 -33.14 -8.45
N GLY A 505 5.19 -32.36 -9.40
CA GLY A 505 6.00 -32.85 -10.50
C GLY A 505 7.27 -33.57 -10.05
N LEU A 506 7.98 -32.95 -9.11
CA LEU A 506 9.24 -33.47 -8.57
C LEU A 506 9.03 -34.72 -7.71
N VAL A 507 8.01 -34.75 -6.85
CA VAL A 507 7.64 -35.92 -6.04
C VAL A 507 7.28 -37.10 -6.96
N SER A 508 6.47 -36.86 -7.98
CA SER A 508 6.09 -37.89 -8.96
C SER A 508 7.31 -38.48 -9.69
N PHE A 509 8.34 -37.67 -9.90
CA PHE A 509 9.60 -38.14 -10.46
C PHE A 509 10.42 -38.98 -9.47
N VAL A 510 10.60 -38.49 -8.24
CA VAL A 510 11.35 -39.22 -7.19
C VAL A 510 10.70 -40.57 -6.88
N VAL A 511 9.37 -40.61 -6.82
CA VAL A 511 8.59 -41.84 -6.66
C VAL A 511 8.90 -42.82 -7.78
N ARG A 512 8.88 -42.39 -9.05
CA ARG A 512 9.23 -43.24 -10.20
C ARG A 512 10.68 -43.72 -10.15
N GLN A 513 11.61 -42.87 -9.73
CA GLN A 513 13.02 -43.26 -9.62
C GLN A 513 13.25 -44.30 -8.51
N ARG A 514 12.49 -44.22 -7.41
CA ARG A 514 12.55 -45.15 -6.28
C ARG A 514 11.52 -46.29 -6.38
N HIS A 515 10.99 -46.56 -7.57
CA HIS A 515 9.87 -47.49 -7.71
C HIS A 515 10.22 -48.92 -7.27
N LYS A 516 11.40 -49.45 -7.66
CA LYS A 516 11.92 -50.76 -7.22
C LYS A 516 12.16 -50.79 -5.70
N GLU A 517 12.77 -49.76 -5.13
CA GLU A 517 13.03 -49.65 -3.68
C GLU A 517 11.71 -49.70 -2.88
N ILE A 518 10.70 -48.94 -3.33
CA ILE A 518 9.37 -48.90 -2.70
C ILE A 518 8.67 -50.27 -2.84
N GLY A 519 8.77 -50.92 -4.00
CA GLY A 519 8.22 -52.25 -4.25
C GLY A 519 8.82 -53.31 -3.33
N ILE A 520 10.15 -53.40 -3.24
CA ILE A 520 10.86 -54.33 -2.35
C ILE A 520 10.46 -54.09 -0.90
N ARG A 521 10.46 -52.83 -0.43
CA ARG A 521 10.06 -52.52 0.96
C ARG A 521 8.62 -52.90 1.25
N LYS A 522 7.70 -52.72 0.30
CA LYS A 522 6.30 -53.10 0.45
C LYS A 522 6.12 -54.62 0.53
N VAL A 523 6.87 -55.38 -0.26
CA VAL A 523 6.91 -56.86 -0.16
C VAL A 523 7.51 -57.31 1.17
N LEU A 524 8.51 -56.59 1.68
CA LEU A 524 9.09 -56.80 3.01
C LEU A 524 8.22 -56.29 4.18
N GLY A 525 6.96 -55.91 3.94
CA GLY A 525 6.00 -55.55 4.99
C GLY A 525 6.06 -54.09 5.47
N ALA A 526 6.75 -53.18 4.77
CA ALA A 526 6.75 -51.77 5.14
C ALA A 526 5.34 -51.16 5.04
N SER A 527 4.90 -50.49 6.11
CA SER A 527 3.61 -49.80 6.13
C SER A 527 3.57 -48.62 5.16
N VAL A 528 2.38 -48.27 4.69
CA VAL A 528 2.14 -47.09 3.83
C VAL A 528 2.66 -45.80 4.50
N GLN A 529 2.54 -45.71 5.84
CA GLN A 529 3.06 -44.59 6.63
C GLN A 529 4.60 -44.52 6.60
N SER A 530 5.31 -45.64 6.66
CA SER A 530 6.78 -45.66 6.56
C SER A 530 7.26 -45.13 5.20
N ILE A 531 6.59 -45.53 4.12
CA ILE A 531 6.88 -45.04 2.77
C ILE A 531 6.57 -43.53 2.64
N LEU A 532 5.43 -43.08 3.19
CA LEU A 532 5.04 -41.67 3.24
C LEU A 532 6.06 -40.82 4.00
N GLN A 533 6.54 -41.29 5.16
CA GLN A 533 7.55 -40.59 5.97
C GLN A 533 8.89 -40.49 5.23
N LEU A 534 9.33 -41.58 4.58
CA LEU A 534 10.57 -41.60 3.81
C LEU A 534 10.59 -40.51 2.73
N ILE A 535 9.51 -40.41 1.96
CA ILE A 535 9.39 -39.43 0.87
C ILE A 535 9.22 -38.02 1.44
N SER A 536 8.35 -37.86 2.44
CA SER A 536 8.03 -36.55 3.03
C SER A 536 9.23 -35.91 3.73
N LYS A 537 10.08 -36.70 4.40
CA LYS A 537 11.24 -36.19 5.17
C LYS A 537 12.19 -35.35 4.31
N ASP A 538 12.42 -35.76 3.06
CA ASP A 538 13.33 -35.05 2.15
C ASP A 538 12.76 -33.68 1.75
N PHE A 539 11.45 -33.56 1.59
CA PHE A 539 10.80 -32.30 1.18
C PHE A 539 10.49 -31.39 2.37
N ILE A 540 10.10 -31.94 3.52
CA ILE A 540 9.91 -31.18 4.77
C ILE A 540 11.19 -30.42 5.10
N LYS A 541 12.36 -31.06 4.97
CA LYS A 541 13.66 -30.38 5.17
C LYS A 541 13.83 -29.17 4.24
N LEU A 542 13.41 -29.26 2.98
CA LEU A 542 13.50 -28.14 2.04
C LEU A 542 12.57 -27.00 2.44
N VAL A 543 11.34 -27.30 2.87
CA VAL A 543 10.39 -26.28 3.34
C VAL A 543 10.90 -25.60 4.62
N LEU A 544 11.52 -26.35 5.54
CA LEU A 544 12.13 -25.78 6.75
C LEU A 544 13.32 -24.85 6.42
N ILE A 545 14.17 -25.23 5.47
CA ILE A 545 15.25 -24.36 4.99
C ILE A 545 14.67 -23.12 4.31
N ALA A 546 13.58 -23.27 3.54
CA ALA A 546 12.89 -22.15 2.93
C ALA A 546 12.32 -21.18 3.98
N ASN A 547 11.73 -21.68 5.07
CA ASN A 547 11.29 -20.85 6.21
C ASN A 547 12.45 -20.06 6.80
N LEU A 548 13.60 -20.71 7.04
CA LEU A 548 14.79 -20.08 7.61
C LEU A 548 15.29 -18.89 6.75
N LEU A 549 15.22 -19.02 5.43
CA LEU A 549 15.63 -17.97 4.48
C LEU A 549 14.54 -16.90 4.30
N ALA A 550 13.28 -17.30 4.25
CA ALA A 550 12.15 -16.41 4.01
C ALA A 550 11.88 -15.48 5.18
N PHE A 551 12.03 -15.94 6.43
CA PHE A 551 11.69 -15.17 7.62
C PHE A 551 12.51 -13.87 7.75
N PRO A 552 13.85 -13.87 7.71
CA PRO A 552 14.62 -12.63 7.82
C PRO A 552 14.36 -11.69 6.64
N LEU A 553 14.21 -12.23 5.43
CA LEU A 553 13.97 -11.45 4.23
C LEU A 553 12.59 -10.79 4.26
N ALA A 554 11.55 -11.56 4.62
CA ALA A 554 10.19 -11.04 4.81
C ALA A 554 10.13 -10.00 5.94
N TYR A 555 10.82 -10.25 7.06
CA TYR A 555 10.89 -9.30 8.17
C TYR A 555 11.49 -7.95 7.71
N TYR A 556 12.61 -7.99 6.99
CA TYR A 556 13.25 -6.78 6.45
C TYR A 556 12.31 -6.02 5.51
N THR A 557 11.69 -6.72 4.54
CA THR A 557 10.78 -6.09 3.57
C THR A 557 9.53 -5.52 4.23
N VAL A 558 8.89 -6.25 5.15
CA VAL A 558 7.71 -5.77 5.87
C VAL A 558 8.06 -4.59 6.76
N LYS A 559 9.21 -4.62 7.45
CA LYS A 559 9.67 -3.50 8.28
C LYS A 559 9.88 -2.23 7.45
N GLN A 560 10.55 -2.34 6.31
CA GLN A 560 10.73 -1.22 5.37
C GLN A 560 9.40 -0.67 4.87
N TRP A 561 8.43 -1.54 4.57
CA TRP A 561 7.10 -1.10 4.15
C TRP A 561 6.32 -0.42 5.29
N LEU A 562 6.39 -0.94 6.52
CA LEU A 562 5.71 -0.37 7.68
C LEU A 562 6.26 1.01 8.08
N GLN A 563 7.52 1.32 7.76
CA GLN A 563 8.10 2.66 7.99
C GLN A 563 7.37 3.79 7.24
N ASN A 564 6.59 3.46 6.22
CA ASN A 564 5.74 4.43 5.54
C ASN A 564 4.51 4.87 6.36
N PHE A 565 4.26 4.23 7.51
CA PHE A 565 3.13 4.54 8.39
C PHE A 565 3.63 5.11 9.72
N ALA A 566 3.16 6.31 10.10
CA ALA A 566 3.41 6.84 11.44
C ALA A 566 2.84 5.94 12.55
N TYR A 567 1.67 5.34 12.29
CA TYR A 567 1.02 4.38 13.18
C TYR A 567 1.06 2.97 12.57
N GLN A 568 2.01 2.17 13.01
CA GLN A 568 2.24 0.80 12.53
C GLN A 568 1.85 -0.26 13.57
N THR A 569 1.38 -1.41 13.09
CA THR A 569 1.24 -2.62 13.92
C THR A 569 2.61 -3.17 14.29
N SER A 570 2.71 -3.80 15.46
CA SER A 570 3.88 -4.63 15.78
C SER A 570 3.96 -5.83 14.84
N ILE A 571 5.16 -6.17 14.39
CA ILE A 571 5.37 -7.38 13.60
C ILE A 571 5.29 -8.57 14.56
N SER A 572 4.23 -9.37 14.46
CA SER A 572 4.05 -10.54 15.33
C SER A 572 4.79 -11.74 14.78
N VAL A 573 5.56 -12.41 15.64
CA VAL A 573 6.24 -13.68 15.33
C VAL A 573 5.23 -14.75 14.88
N LEU A 574 3.98 -14.68 15.36
CA LEU A 574 2.91 -15.59 15.02
C LEU A 574 2.65 -15.64 13.50
N ILE A 575 2.79 -14.52 12.78
CA ILE A 575 2.57 -14.47 11.33
C ILE A 575 3.60 -15.35 10.60
N PHE A 576 4.86 -15.35 11.05
CA PHE A 576 5.93 -16.16 10.45
C PHE A 576 5.68 -17.64 10.71
N VAL A 577 5.38 -17.99 11.97
CA VAL A 577 5.10 -19.38 12.38
C VAL A 577 3.90 -19.94 11.61
N LEU A 578 2.79 -19.20 11.55
CA LEU A 578 1.59 -19.64 10.83
C LEU A 578 1.80 -19.70 9.32
N SER A 579 2.53 -18.75 8.72
CA SER A 579 2.85 -18.78 7.28
C SER A 579 3.72 -20.00 6.93
N GLY A 580 4.73 -20.30 7.75
CA GLY A 580 5.56 -21.48 7.59
C GLY A 580 4.79 -22.79 7.80
N LEU A 581 3.86 -22.82 8.77
CA LEU A 581 2.97 -23.95 9.01
C LEU A 581 2.03 -24.18 7.82
N ILE A 582 1.42 -23.12 7.28
CA ILE A 582 0.55 -23.20 6.09
C ILE A 582 1.34 -23.77 4.90
N ALA A 583 2.54 -23.25 4.63
CA ALA A 583 3.39 -23.76 3.57
C ALA A 583 3.74 -25.25 3.77
N LEU A 584 4.01 -25.65 5.02
CA LEU A 584 4.30 -27.04 5.37
C LEU A 584 3.09 -27.97 5.17
N ILE A 585 1.91 -27.56 5.63
CA ILE A 585 0.66 -28.33 5.45
C ILE A 585 0.38 -28.52 3.96
N ILE A 586 0.49 -27.46 3.17
CA ILE A 586 0.26 -27.50 1.74
C ILE A 586 1.27 -28.43 1.05
N ALA A 587 2.54 -28.38 1.43
CA ALA A 587 3.56 -29.29 0.92
C ALA A 587 3.23 -30.75 1.28
N LEU A 588 2.87 -31.02 2.54
CA LEU A 588 2.49 -32.35 3.02
C LEU A 588 1.28 -32.91 2.28
N LEU A 589 0.23 -32.11 2.06
CA LEU A 589 -0.93 -32.51 1.28
C LEU A 589 -0.53 -32.88 -0.15
N THR A 590 0.30 -32.04 -0.78
CA THR A 590 0.80 -32.27 -2.14
C THR A 590 1.63 -33.56 -2.24
N ILE A 591 2.51 -33.81 -1.28
CA ILE A 591 3.35 -35.03 -1.25
C ILE A 591 2.50 -36.27 -0.97
N SER A 592 1.59 -36.18 0.01
CA SER A 592 0.78 -37.31 0.46
C SER A 592 -0.12 -37.84 -0.65
N THR A 593 -0.74 -36.96 -1.44
CA THR A 593 -1.57 -37.38 -2.59
C THR A 593 -0.78 -38.22 -3.59
N GLN A 594 0.49 -37.89 -3.85
CA GLN A 594 1.35 -38.63 -4.78
C GLN A 594 1.93 -39.91 -4.19
N ALA A 595 2.40 -39.84 -2.94
CA ALA A 595 2.90 -41.02 -2.25
C ALA A 595 1.81 -42.07 -2.06
N LEU A 596 0.55 -41.68 -1.77
CA LEU A 596 -0.57 -42.60 -1.72
C LEU A 596 -0.82 -43.28 -3.06
N ARG A 597 -0.79 -42.54 -4.17
CA ARG A 597 -0.88 -43.13 -5.53
C ARG A 597 0.24 -44.15 -5.76
N ALA A 598 1.47 -43.83 -5.34
CA ALA A 598 2.62 -44.74 -5.47
C ALA A 598 2.42 -46.05 -4.69
N THR A 599 1.88 -45.96 -3.46
CA THR A 599 1.66 -47.15 -2.63
C THR A 599 0.54 -48.05 -3.13
N ARG A 600 -0.31 -47.61 -4.05
CA ARG A 600 -1.39 -48.42 -4.65
C ARG A 600 -0.92 -49.28 -5.83
N ILE A 601 0.31 -49.09 -6.31
CA ILE A 601 0.85 -49.87 -7.43
C ILE A 601 1.12 -51.31 -6.98
N ASN A 602 0.81 -52.27 -7.85
CA ASN A 602 0.97 -53.70 -7.61
C ASN A 602 2.47 -54.07 -7.63
N PRO A 603 3.05 -54.60 -6.53
CA PRO A 603 4.46 -55.00 -6.49
C PRO A 603 4.84 -56.03 -7.56
N ALA A 604 3.88 -56.88 -7.97
CA ALA A 604 4.09 -57.89 -8.99
C ALA A 604 4.33 -57.31 -10.39
N GLU A 605 3.76 -56.14 -10.71
CA GLU A 605 4.03 -55.44 -11.98
C GLU A 605 5.42 -54.79 -11.96
N VAL A 606 5.83 -54.22 -10.81
CA VAL A 606 7.11 -53.51 -10.64
C VAL A 606 8.32 -54.44 -10.72
N LEU A 607 8.16 -55.70 -10.31
CA LEU A 607 9.22 -56.71 -10.35
C LEU A 607 9.27 -57.49 -11.68
N LYS A 608 8.21 -57.39 -12.52
CA LYS A 608 8.08 -58.11 -13.79
C LYS A 608 8.52 -57.28 -15.00
N ASP A 609 8.58 -55.95 -14.88
CA ASP A 609 9.24 -55.05 -15.84
C ASP A 609 10.77 -55.23 -15.77
N GLU A 610 11.26 -56.30 -16.41
CA GLU A 610 12.63 -56.45 -16.90
C GLU A 610 12.65 -56.62 -18.43
#